data_AF-A0A0N1HRF5-F1
#
_entry.id   AF-A0A0N1HRF5-F1
#
_cell.length_a   1.000
_cell.length_b   1.000
_cell.length_c   1.000
_cell.angle_alpha   90.00
_cell.angle_beta   90.00
_cell.angle_gamma   90.00
#
_symmetry.space_group_name_H-M   'P 1'
#
loop_
_entity.id
_entity.type
_entity.pdbx_description
1 polymer ?
#
loop_
_entity_poly.entity_id
_entity_poly.type
_entity_poly.pdbx_seq_one_letter_code
_entity_poly.pdbx_strand_id
1 'polypeptide(L)'
;MAKGVVEQGLPASDTERARGHGTPAVSSTETEGHAEGSGVRIHAVPCLGAYGTGLLASWHCVPMGAYDDHLLAHLRRGEYAQLTKFDGIGAGLFAGQKSHIDDAIKTALNDAKLGTYKTIIEAVSEDHWMSEQPGPMAHYDSKTIKAKYRALADLMDGDSAKGKQELNRLIGSHLHTIWQNTFKNGIAVLKPLPAHSTALVQPALDLAHLLAECPESIMQTSCPPNRPKCSPCVGSRMQVQTPTAFKNSSTIFSLSVVPHPLTMITLNNDTVEHITVKHIRRNTDRDPWLWSVTRDVLGDGRGGPSRILSLKNMVASEFGSSRSLWFTTEQFPTTFNPPPPPPKSPTNDAHPEKEKIEPFPETWLEELDWVFGFSIPRSTIAHGESLPPVPGPERWKGPEGIPADVSKTRPPTDEEKSKEVSLLRRARDTVESKDENILKMRRVAEAWNLADSEVWKFVKAFRARSNLERQAFEKEEAKFGGSKVRGPSRWWHS
;
A
#
# COMPACT_ATOMS: atom_id res chain seq x y z
N MET A 1 -3.14 -55.45 -35.01
CA MET A 1 -2.75 -55.23 -36.42
C MET A 1 -1.71 -54.14 -36.44
N ALA A 2 -0.47 -54.32 -36.87
CA ALA A 2 0.35 -55.50 -37.09
C ALA A 2 1.79 -55.01 -36.87
N LYS A 3 2.58 -55.82 -36.15
CA LYS A 3 4.04 -56.09 -36.24
C LYS A 3 4.99 -54.87 -36.28
N GLY A 4 5.91 -54.71 -35.33
CA GLY A 4 6.99 -55.64 -34.92
C GLY A 4 8.33 -55.05 -35.42
N VAL A 5 9.52 -55.15 -34.84
CA VAL A 5 10.29 -56.13 -34.03
C VAL A 5 11.60 -55.34 -33.67
N VAL A 6 12.09 -55.22 -32.42
CA VAL A 6 13.08 -56.10 -31.72
C VAL A 6 14.47 -56.05 -32.44
N GLU A 7 15.67 -55.93 -31.88
CA GLU A 7 16.27 -56.08 -30.53
C GLU A 7 17.76 -55.59 -30.56
N GLN A 8 18.29 -55.24 -29.37
CA GLN A 8 19.63 -55.52 -28.78
C GLN A 8 20.97 -55.28 -29.49
N GLY A 9 21.93 -54.73 -28.71
CA GLY A 9 23.37 -54.99 -28.88
C GLY A 9 24.33 -54.02 -28.16
N LEU A 10 24.60 -54.24 -26.86
CA LEU A 10 25.91 -53.99 -26.23
C LEU A 10 26.74 -55.29 -26.37
N PRO A 11 28.10 -55.38 -26.23
CA PRO A 11 28.94 -54.55 -25.36
C PRO A 11 30.42 -54.28 -25.80
N ALA A 12 31.13 -53.54 -24.94
CA ALA A 12 32.54 -53.71 -24.52
C ALA A 12 33.75 -53.34 -25.41
N SER A 13 34.69 -52.66 -24.74
CA SER A 13 36.14 -52.90 -24.64
C SER A 13 37.12 -51.87 -25.21
N ASP A 14 37.96 -51.43 -24.28
CA ASP A 14 39.21 -50.67 -24.32
C ASP A 14 40.17 -51.05 -25.45
N THR A 15 40.94 -50.08 -25.99
CA THR A 15 42.40 -49.95 -25.74
C THR A 15 43.08 -48.86 -26.60
N GLU A 16 43.76 -47.95 -25.89
CA GLU A 16 45.10 -47.37 -26.10
C GLU A 16 45.60 -46.74 -27.43
N ARG A 17 46.22 -45.55 -27.23
CA ARG A 17 47.43 -44.95 -27.87
C ARG A 17 47.29 -44.41 -29.31
N ALA A 18 47.84 -43.25 -29.70
CA ALA A 18 48.79 -42.33 -29.08
C ALA A 18 48.89 -41.01 -29.87
N ARG A 19 49.20 -39.93 -29.13
CA ARG A 19 50.05 -38.77 -29.47
C ARG A 19 49.64 -37.80 -30.60
N GLY A 20 49.55 -36.52 -30.23
CA GLY A 20 49.83 -35.42 -31.16
C GLY A 20 49.38 -34.03 -30.72
N HIS A 21 50.23 -33.37 -29.92
CA HIS A 21 50.41 -31.90 -29.83
C HIS A 21 49.30 -30.99 -29.24
N GLY A 22 49.69 -30.18 -28.23
CA GLY A 22 49.15 -28.83 -28.03
C GLY A 22 48.64 -28.45 -26.63
N THR A 23 49.53 -28.41 -25.64
CA THR A 23 49.48 -27.69 -24.34
C THR A 23 48.90 -26.26 -24.40
N PRO A 24 48.66 -25.56 -23.25
CA PRO A 24 47.74 -25.88 -22.15
C PRO A 24 46.88 -24.66 -21.76
N ALA A 25 45.75 -24.87 -21.08
CA ALA A 25 45.09 -23.82 -20.32
C ALA A 25 45.92 -23.54 -19.06
N VAL A 26 46.50 -22.34 -18.96
CA VAL A 26 47.10 -21.81 -17.72
C VAL A 26 46.57 -20.40 -17.49
N SER A 27 45.78 -20.28 -16.43
CA SER A 27 45.80 -19.20 -15.45
C SER A 27 46.70 -18.01 -15.77
N SER A 28 46.10 -16.87 -16.06
CA SER A 28 46.72 -15.57 -15.84
C SER A 28 45.78 -14.70 -15.02
N THR A 29 46.17 -14.54 -13.75
CA THR A 29 45.90 -13.41 -12.88
C THR A 29 46.02 -12.09 -13.64
N GLU A 30 44.97 -11.26 -13.63
CA GLU A 30 45.06 -9.83 -13.93
C GLU A 30 44.41 -9.04 -12.81
N THR A 31 45.29 -8.56 -11.92
CA THR A 31 45.32 -7.24 -11.29
C THR A 31 43.99 -6.60 -10.86
N GLU A 32 43.76 -6.63 -9.55
CA GLU A 32 42.89 -5.71 -8.83
C GLU A 32 43.26 -4.25 -9.13
N GLY A 33 42.47 -3.61 -9.97
CA GLY A 33 42.32 -2.15 -9.97
C GLY A 33 41.23 -1.77 -8.99
N HIS A 34 41.60 -1.17 -7.86
CA HIS A 34 40.69 -0.49 -6.95
C HIS A 34 39.93 0.61 -7.71
N ALA A 35 38.65 0.36 -7.98
CA ALA A 35 37.67 1.41 -8.23
C ALA A 35 36.59 1.24 -7.15
N GLU A 36 36.47 2.24 -6.28
CA GLU A 36 35.41 2.35 -5.27
C GLU A 36 34.04 2.27 -5.95
N GLY A 37 33.51 1.05 -6.04
CA GLY A 37 32.16 0.77 -6.51
C GLY A 37 31.17 1.16 -5.43
N SER A 38 30.70 2.41 -5.45
CA SER A 38 29.45 2.78 -4.82
C SER A 38 28.34 1.93 -5.41
N GLY A 39 27.90 0.91 -4.66
CA GLY A 39 26.85 -0.01 -5.07
C GLY A 39 25.54 0.73 -5.30
N VAL A 40 25.27 1.05 -6.57
CA VAL A 40 24.00 1.64 -7.01
C VAL A 40 22.95 0.53 -6.97
N ARG A 41 22.07 0.57 -5.97
CA ARG A 41 20.86 -0.25 -5.95
C ARG A 41 19.83 0.38 -6.89
N ILE A 42 19.58 -0.29 -8.01
CA ILE A 42 18.44 -0.01 -8.89
C ILE A 42 17.25 -0.70 -8.23
N HIS A 43 16.29 0.08 -7.73
CA HIS A 43 15.06 -0.47 -7.14
C HIS A 43 13.88 -0.11 -8.04
N ALA A 44 13.25 -1.16 -8.58
CA ALA A 44 12.19 -1.08 -9.55
C ALA A 44 10.87 -0.59 -8.91
N VAL A 45 10.28 0.45 -9.51
CA VAL A 45 8.83 0.69 -9.46
C VAL A 45 8.14 -0.50 -10.17
N PRO A 46 6.94 -0.97 -9.76
CA PRO A 46 6.32 -2.22 -10.22
C PRO A 46 5.93 -2.33 -11.72
N CYS A 47 6.63 -1.64 -12.62
CA CYS A 47 6.49 -1.74 -14.07
C CYS A 47 7.77 -2.24 -14.77
N LEU A 48 8.69 -2.85 -14.03
CA LEU A 48 10.01 -3.21 -14.53
C LEU A 48 10.17 -4.74 -14.56
N GLY A 49 10.23 -5.32 -15.76
CA GLY A 49 11.19 -6.41 -15.98
C GLY A 49 10.69 -7.84 -16.20
N ALA A 50 9.48 -8.06 -16.73
CA ALA A 50 9.28 -9.25 -17.57
C ALA A 50 9.54 -8.82 -19.02
N TYR A 51 10.66 -9.25 -19.62
CA TYR A 51 11.00 -9.12 -21.06
C TYR A 51 11.73 -7.85 -21.56
N GLY A 52 12.44 -7.07 -20.72
CA GLY A 52 13.36 -6.02 -21.19
C GLY A 52 12.70 -4.75 -21.79
N THR A 53 11.37 -4.68 -21.75
CA THR A 53 10.59 -3.44 -21.94
C THR A 53 10.24 -2.90 -20.56
N GLY A 54 10.30 -1.59 -20.36
CA GLY A 54 9.93 -1.00 -19.07
C GLY A 54 10.53 0.37 -18.83
N LEU A 55 10.66 0.68 -17.55
CA LEU A 55 11.23 1.92 -17.04
C LEU A 55 12.68 1.68 -16.61
N LEU A 56 13.54 2.69 -16.61
CA LEU A 56 14.79 2.66 -15.86
C LEU A 56 14.76 3.87 -14.94
N ALA A 57 14.60 3.65 -13.64
CA ALA A 57 14.42 4.71 -12.66
C ALA A 57 15.57 4.74 -11.65
N SER A 58 16.04 5.94 -11.35
CA SER A 58 16.87 6.19 -10.16
C SER A 58 16.03 5.97 -8.90
N TRP A 59 16.61 5.41 -7.85
CA TRP A 59 15.98 5.35 -6.52
C TRP A 59 15.53 6.72 -6.00
N HIS A 60 16.18 7.79 -6.46
CA HIS A 60 15.86 9.16 -6.09
C HIS A 60 14.71 9.75 -6.93
N CYS A 61 14.18 9.03 -7.91
CA CYS A 61 13.10 9.50 -8.78
C CYS A 61 11.80 8.76 -8.42
N VAL A 62 10.84 9.49 -7.85
CA VAL A 62 9.66 8.93 -7.21
C VAL A 62 8.39 9.52 -7.82
N PRO A 63 7.36 8.71 -8.14
CA PRO A 63 6.09 9.22 -8.62
C PRO A 63 5.32 9.90 -7.48
N MET A 64 5.12 11.21 -7.60
CA MET A 64 4.42 12.06 -6.63
C MET A 64 3.24 12.77 -7.30
N GLY A 65 2.44 11.97 -8.00
CA GLY A 65 1.23 12.37 -8.73
C GLY A 65 -0.02 11.66 -8.22
N ALA A 66 -1.19 12.08 -8.70
CA ALA A 66 -2.42 11.31 -8.50
C ALA A 66 -2.35 10.03 -9.33
N TYR A 67 -3.04 8.98 -8.91
CA TYR A 67 -2.98 7.69 -9.62
C TYR A 67 -3.42 7.81 -11.09
N ASP A 68 -4.44 8.61 -11.37
CA ASP A 68 -5.01 8.89 -12.70
C ASP A 68 -4.26 9.96 -13.50
N ASP A 69 -3.07 10.40 -13.04
CA ASP A 69 -2.21 11.26 -13.84
C ASP A 69 -1.90 10.63 -15.20
N HIS A 70 -2.03 11.39 -16.28
CA HIS A 70 -1.90 10.89 -17.64
C HIS A 70 -0.54 10.25 -17.91
N LEU A 71 0.54 10.83 -17.38
CA LEU A 71 1.88 10.26 -17.54
C LEU A 71 1.99 8.97 -16.74
N LEU A 72 1.59 8.95 -15.47
CA LEU A 72 1.66 7.72 -14.65
C LEU A 72 0.81 6.60 -15.24
N ALA A 73 -0.38 6.91 -15.77
CA ALA A 73 -1.22 5.96 -16.46
C ALA A 73 -0.55 5.43 -17.75
N HIS A 74 0.14 6.29 -18.50
CA HIS A 74 0.93 5.88 -19.65
C HIS A 74 2.08 4.95 -19.26
N LEU A 75 2.85 5.30 -18.24
CA LEU A 75 3.96 4.48 -17.75
C LEU A 75 3.49 3.10 -17.29
N ARG A 76 2.34 3.00 -16.60
CA ARG A 76 1.76 1.72 -16.16
C ARG A 76 1.31 0.82 -17.31
N ARG A 77 0.92 1.37 -18.46
CA ARG A 77 0.54 0.56 -19.64
C ARG A 77 1.73 -0.21 -20.21
N GLY A 78 2.97 0.30 -20.04
CA GLY A 78 4.18 -0.38 -20.52
C GLY A 78 4.36 -0.33 -22.04
N GLU A 79 3.64 0.56 -22.73
CA GLU A 79 3.68 0.70 -24.19
C GLU A 79 4.41 2.00 -24.56
N TYR A 80 5.67 1.89 -24.99
CA TYR A 80 6.51 3.05 -25.32
C TYR A 80 6.86 3.07 -26.81
N ALA A 81 6.49 4.15 -27.51
CA ALA A 81 6.70 4.27 -28.94
C ALA A 81 8.18 4.42 -29.33
N GLN A 82 9.00 5.02 -28.46
CA GLN A 82 10.44 5.25 -28.64
C GLN A 82 11.14 5.19 -27.27
N LEU A 83 12.46 5.41 -27.23
CA LEU A 83 13.15 5.66 -25.97
C LEU A 83 12.78 7.04 -25.47
N THR A 84 12.15 7.11 -24.30
CA THR A 84 11.73 8.35 -23.69
C THR A 84 12.71 8.77 -22.60
N LYS A 85 13.18 10.01 -22.69
CA LYS A 85 13.85 10.74 -21.60
C LYS A 85 12.94 11.83 -21.06
N PHE A 86 13.16 12.22 -19.81
CA PHE A 86 12.32 13.20 -19.14
C PHE A 86 13.10 14.48 -18.80
N ASP A 87 12.58 15.61 -19.27
CA ASP A 87 13.27 16.89 -19.18
C ASP A 87 13.44 17.35 -17.72
N GLY A 88 14.61 17.89 -17.39
CA GLY A 88 14.85 18.48 -16.07
C GLY A 88 15.07 17.49 -14.92
N ILE A 89 14.95 16.17 -15.16
CA ILE A 89 15.30 15.14 -14.16
C ILE A 89 16.53 14.30 -14.54
N GLY A 90 17.21 14.62 -15.65
CA GLY A 90 18.48 13.98 -16.04
C GLY A 90 18.34 12.46 -16.17
N ALA A 91 19.26 11.70 -15.58
CA ALA A 91 19.20 10.23 -15.52
C ALA A 91 18.19 9.67 -14.51
N GLY A 92 17.21 10.47 -14.08
CA GLY A 92 16.22 10.09 -13.07
C GLY A 92 15.24 9.02 -13.55
N LEU A 93 14.80 9.11 -14.80
CA LEU A 93 13.84 8.17 -15.39
C LEU A 93 14.06 8.06 -16.90
N PHE A 94 13.98 6.83 -17.40
CA PHE A 94 13.83 6.52 -18.83
C PHE A 94 12.69 5.53 -19.01
N ALA A 95 12.08 5.51 -20.19
CA ALA A 95 11.10 4.50 -20.59
C ALA A 95 11.43 3.98 -21.99
N GLY A 96 11.16 2.71 -22.26
CA GLY A 96 11.47 2.15 -23.57
C GLY A 96 10.99 0.73 -23.78
N GLN A 97 10.69 0.41 -25.04
CA GLN A 97 10.52 -0.96 -25.49
C GLN A 97 11.86 -1.63 -25.74
N LYS A 98 11.91 -2.94 -25.50
CA LYS A 98 13.12 -3.75 -25.66
C LYS A 98 13.80 -3.54 -27.03
N SER A 99 13.02 -3.51 -28.11
CA SER A 99 13.55 -3.30 -29.46
C SER A 99 14.33 -1.99 -29.58
N HIS A 100 13.77 -0.89 -29.07
CA HIS A 100 14.39 0.42 -29.11
C HIS A 100 15.60 0.52 -28.17
N ILE A 101 15.53 -0.15 -27.01
CA ILE A 101 16.66 -0.25 -26.07
C ILE A 101 17.83 -1.01 -26.71
N ASP A 102 17.56 -2.19 -27.26
CA ASP A 102 18.58 -3.04 -27.90
C ASP A 102 19.22 -2.33 -29.10
N ASP A 103 18.42 -1.61 -29.88
CA ASP A 103 18.90 -0.82 -31.02
C ASP A 103 19.81 0.33 -30.58
N ALA A 104 19.36 1.14 -29.61
CA ALA A 104 20.18 2.24 -29.08
C ALA A 104 21.48 1.78 -28.44
N ILE A 105 21.46 0.67 -27.69
CA ILE A 105 22.68 0.09 -27.10
C ILE A 105 23.63 -0.37 -28.21
N LYS A 106 23.14 -1.05 -29.24
CA LYS A 106 23.98 -1.49 -30.37
C LYS A 106 24.57 -0.30 -31.12
N THR A 107 23.77 0.74 -31.38
CA THR A 107 24.25 1.97 -32.03
C THR A 107 25.35 2.63 -31.20
N ALA A 108 25.15 2.77 -29.89
CA ALA A 108 26.16 3.33 -28.99
C ALA A 108 27.45 2.48 -28.95
N LEU A 109 27.33 1.15 -28.88
CA LEU A 109 28.48 0.25 -28.86
C LEU A 109 29.26 0.22 -30.18
N ASN A 110 28.60 0.51 -31.31
CA ASN A 110 29.22 0.57 -32.63
C ASN A 110 29.84 1.94 -32.93
N ASP A 111 29.67 2.94 -32.05
CA ASP A 111 30.28 4.25 -32.24
C ASP A 111 31.79 4.18 -31.97
N ALA A 112 32.59 4.51 -32.98
CA ALA A 112 34.05 4.59 -32.88
C ALA A 112 34.52 5.58 -31.79
N LYS A 113 33.68 6.52 -31.36
CA LYS A 113 33.93 7.49 -30.30
C LYS A 113 33.45 7.02 -28.92
N LEU A 114 33.02 5.77 -28.75
CA LEU A 114 32.48 5.26 -27.48
C LEU A 114 33.34 5.61 -26.26
N GLY A 115 34.68 5.50 -26.38
CA GLY A 115 35.61 5.83 -25.29
C GLY A 115 35.69 7.31 -24.89
N THR A 116 35.01 8.20 -25.62
CA THR A 116 34.98 9.64 -25.34
C THR A 116 33.76 10.07 -24.54
N TYR A 117 32.68 9.28 -24.55
CA TYR A 117 31.46 9.60 -23.82
C TYR A 117 31.58 9.25 -22.34
N LYS A 118 31.03 10.11 -21.48
CA LYS A 118 31.00 9.86 -20.03
C LYS A 118 29.74 9.13 -19.60
N THR A 119 28.68 9.25 -20.39
CA THR A 119 27.38 8.63 -20.09
C THR A 119 26.78 7.97 -21.32
N ILE A 120 25.94 6.96 -21.11
CA ILE A 120 25.21 6.30 -22.20
C ILE A 120 24.25 7.26 -22.91
N ILE A 121 23.77 8.29 -22.22
CA ILE A 121 22.89 9.32 -22.79
C ILE A 121 23.64 10.12 -23.86
N GLU A 122 24.92 10.40 -23.64
CA GLU A 122 25.79 11.07 -24.62
C GLU A 122 26.17 10.16 -25.79
N ALA A 123 26.26 8.84 -25.54
CA ALA A 123 26.66 7.86 -26.55
C ALA A 123 25.50 7.46 -27.49
N VAL A 124 24.26 7.62 -27.07
CA VAL A 124 23.06 7.37 -27.90
C VAL A 124 22.66 8.65 -28.61
N SER A 125 22.53 8.60 -29.93
CA SER A 125 22.18 9.76 -30.74
C SER A 125 20.78 10.31 -30.42
N GLU A 126 20.63 11.63 -30.52
CA GLU A 126 19.41 12.38 -30.12
C GLU A 126 18.15 11.98 -30.90
N ASP A 127 18.30 11.44 -32.10
CA ASP A 127 17.22 10.89 -32.94
C ASP A 127 16.57 9.63 -32.40
N HIS A 128 17.25 8.89 -31.52
CA HIS A 128 16.65 7.75 -30.81
C HIS A 128 15.79 8.17 -29.61
N TRP A 129 15.90 9.43 -29.16
CA TRP A 129 15.25 9.93 -27.95
C TRP A 129 13.99 10.75 -28.26
N MET A 130 12.93 10.46 -27.50
CA MET A 130 11.79 11.34 -27.32
C MET A 130 11.91 12.05 -25.97
N SER A 131 11.71 13.38 -25.93
CA SER A 131 11.66 14.14 -24.67
C SER A 131 10.22 14.33 -24.22
N GLU A 132 9.96 14.01 -22.96
CA GLU A 132 8.69 14.28 -22.29
C GLU A 132 8.89 15.09 -21.02
N GLN A 133 7.83 15.79 -20.57
CA GLN A 133 7.85 16.50 -19.30
C GLN A 133 7.65 15.51 -18.14
N PRO A 134 8.45 15.57 -17.07
CA PRO A 134 8.39 14.61 -15.96
C PRO A 134 7.12 14.73 -15.12
N GLY A 135 6.42 15.87 -15.19
CA GLY A 135 5.14 16.17 -14.51
C GLY A 135 5.02 15.63 -13.07
N PRO A 136 4.43 14.44 -12.87
CA PRO A 136 4.27 13.78 -11.56
C PRO A 136 5.57 13.28 -10.91
N MET A 137 6.70 13.20 -11.63
CA MET A 137 7.94 12.62 -11.12
C MET A 137 8.76 13.64 -10.31
N ALA A 138 9.15 13.25 -9.09
CA ALA A 138 10.00 14.05 -8.23
C ALA A 138 11.40 13.43 -8.14
N HIS A 139 12.44 14.20 -8.48
CA HIS A 139 13.83 13.71 -8.47
C HIS A 139 14.64 14.41 -7.36
N TYR A 140 15.20 13.60 -6.45
CA TYR A 140 16.03 14.03 -5.32
C TYR A 140 17.52 13.86 -5.65
N ASP A 141 17.99 14.47 -6.75
CA ASP A 141 19.40 14.46 -7.09
C ASP A 141 20.22 15.40 -6.19
N SER A 142 21.55 15.24 -6.19
CA SER A 142 22.44 16.05 -5.36
C SER A 142 22.25 17.56 -5.59
N LYS A 143 21.98 17.97 -6.83
CA LYS A 143 21.70 19.36 -7.19
C LYS A 143 20.42 19.87 -6.51
N THR A 144 19.33 19.10 -6.60
CA THR A 144 18.05 19.45 -5.97
C THR A 144 18.15 19.46 -4.45
N ILE A 145 18.85 18.49 -3.85
CA ILE A 145 19.07 18.42 -2.41
C ILE A 145 19.78 19.67 -1.91
N LYS A 146 20.91 20.04 -2.51
CA LYS A 146 21.68 21.25 -2.13
C LYS A 146 20.87 22.54 -2.33
N ALA A 147 20.01 22.59 -3.34
CA ALA A 147 19.22 23.78 -3.65
C ALA A 147 17.99 23.95 -2.74
N LYS A 148 17.26 22.87 -2.44
CA LYS A 148 15.93 22.92 -1.79
C LYS A 148 15.92 22.38 -0.36
N TYR A 149 16.85 21.52 0.02
CA TYR A 149 16.86 20.79 1.29
C TYR A 149 18.20 20.96 2.02
N ARG A 150 18.54 22.20 2.39
CA ARG A 150 19.86 22.53 2.98
C ARG A 150 20.18 21.73 4.24
N ALA A 151 19.25 21.59 5.18
CA ALA A 151 19.46 20.81 6.40
C ALA A 151 19.83 19.34 6.11
N LEU A 152 19.27 18.76 5.04
CA LEU A 152 19.62 17.42 4.59
C LEU A 152 20.99 17.42 3.89
N ALA A 153 21.29 18.42 3.06
CA ALA A 153 22.59 18.55 2.40
C ALA A 153 23.73 18.64 3.43
N ASP A 154 23.58 19.49 4.44
CA ASP A 154 24.57 19.66 5.51
C ASP A 154 24.77 18.35 6.30
N LEU A 155 23.67 17.62 6.54
CA LEU A 155 23.73 16.31 7.20
C LEU A 155 24.45 15.27 6.33
N MET A 156 24.21 15.25 5.02
CA MET A 156 24.86 14.33 4.10
C MET A 156 26.35 14.61 3.93
N ASP A 157 26.76 15.89 4.00
CA ASP A 157 28.17 16.30 3.95
C ASP A 157 28.91 15.93 5.25
N GLY A 158 28.23 15.93 6.40
CA GLY A 158 28.80 15.52 7.69
C GLY A 158 28.77 14.01 7.95
N ASP A 159 27.62 13.37 7.77
CA ASP A 159 27.39 11.93 7.96
C ASP A 159 26.54 11.38 6.81
N SER A 160 27.21 10.83 5.80
CA SER A 160 26.55 10.30 4.60
C SER A 160 25.55 9.17 4.90
N ALA A 161 25.80 8.34 5.91
CA ALA A 161 24.91 7.22 6.25
C ALA A 161 23.62 7.73 6.88
N LYS A 162 23.74 8.62 7.88
CA LYS A 162 22.59 9.26 8.51
C LYS A 162 21.82 10.15 7.53
N GLY A 163 22.54 10.88 6.66
CA GLY A 163 21.92 11.68 5.60
C GLY A 163 21.08 10.85 4.63
N LYS A 164 21.53 9.66 4.23
CA LYS A 164 20.72 8.75 3.38
C LYS A 164 19.46 8.23 4.09
N GLN A 165 19.55 7.93 5.38
CA GLN A 165 18.37 7.52 6.17
C GLN A 165 17.34 8.66 6.28
N GLU A 166 17.79 9.88 6.56
CA GLU A 166 16.91 11.05 6.60
C GLU A 166 16.33 11.40 5.23
N LEU A 167 17.07 11.16 4.14
CA LEU A 167 16.54 11.30 2.78
C LEU A 167 15.37 10.32 2.54
N ASN A 168 15.51 9.06 2.94
CA ASN A 168 14.43 8.07 2.84
C ASN A 168 13.19 8.51 3.65
N ARG A 169 13.40 9.00 4.89
CA ARG A 169 12.31 9.56 5.72
C ARG A 169 11.65 10.78 5.07
N LEU A 170 12.43 11.69 4.51
CA LEU A 170 11.94 12.87 3.81
C LEU A 170 11.10 12.50 2.58
N ILE A 171 11.58 11.55 1.76
CA ILE A 171 10.85 11.04 0.60
C ILE A 171 9.52 10.41 1.03
N GLY A 172 9.53 9.57 2.06
CA GLY A 172 8.31 8.97 2.63
C GLY A 172 7.32 10.01 3.14
N SER A 173 7.82 11.04 3.85
CA SER A 173 6.99 12.16 4.33
C SER A 173 6.36 12.96 3.19
N HIS A 174 7.11 13.22 2.11
CA HIS A 174 6.57 13.88 0.93
C HIS A 174 5.53 13.02 0.20
N LEU A 175 5.74 11.71 0.09
CA LEU A 175 4.75 10.79 -0.51
C LEU A 175 3.43 10.81 0.25
N HIS A 176 3.50 10.68 1.58
CA HIS A 176 2.32 10.74 2.44
C HIS A 176 1.63 12.12 2.36
N THR A 177 2.40 13.21 2.34
CA THR A 177 1.87 14.57 2.14
C THR A 177 1.14 14.72 0.81
N ILE A 178 1.66 14.15 -0.27
CA ILE A 178 0.99 14.16 -1.58
C ILE A 178 -0.28 13.32 -1.57
N TRP A 179 -0.29 12.18 -0.88
CA TRP A 179 -1.49 11.38 -0.68
C TRP A 179 -2.57 12.17 0.07
N GLN A 180 -2.24 12.81 1.20
CA GLN A 180 -3.18 13.65 1.95
C GLN A 180 -3.70 14.82 1.11
N ASN A 181 -2.82 15.48 0.33
CA ASN A 181 -3.21 16.59 -0.56
C ASN A 181 -4.13 16.13 -1.71
N THR A 182 -4.00 14.88 -2.14
CA THR A 182 -4.89 14.28 -3.16
C THR A 182 -6.30 14.08 -2.57
N PHE A 183 -6.38 13.60 -1.33
CA PHE A 183 -7.63 13.34 -0.62
C PHE A 183 -8.01 14.50 0.31
N LYS A 184 -8.09 15.71 -0.24
CA LYS A 184 -8.35 16.96 0.50
C LYS A 184 -9.65 16.99 1.32
N ASN A 185 -10.64 16.14 0.99
CA ASN A 185 -11.89 16.06 1.74
C ASN A 185 -11.85 14.99 2.85
N GLY A 186 -10.72 14.28 2.99
CA GLY A 186 -10.47 13.36 4.09
C GLY A 186 -10.68 11.88 3.76
N ILE A 187 -10.88 11.10 4.82
CA ILE A 187 -11.07 9.64 4.78
C ILE A 187 -12.51 9.32 5.18
N ALA A 188 -13.18 8.46 4.42
CA ALA A 188 -14.49 7.92 4.75
C ALA A 188 -14.37 6.46 5.19
N VAL A 189 -14.63 6.19 6.46
CA VAL A 189 -14.71 4.83 7.03
C VAL A 189 -16.15 4.37 6.99
N LEU A 190 -16.50 3.47 6.08
CA LEU A 190 -17.89 3.08 5.89
C LEU A 190 -18.44 2.35 7.14
N LYS A 191 -19.54 2.85 7.69
CA LYS A 191 -20.31 2.25 8.79
C LYS A 191 -21.76 2.02 8.37
N PRO A 192 -22.05 0.99 7.55
CA PRO A 192 -23.32 0.90 6.84
C PRO A 192 -24.55 0.63 7.71
N LEU A 193 -24.35 -0.08 8.83
CA LEU A 193 -25.40 -0.37 9.80
C LEU A 193 -25.00 0.27 11.13
N PRO A 194 -25.36 1.53 11.43
CA PRO A 194 -24.75 2.30 12.51
C PRO A 194 -24.98 1.71 13.92
N ALA A 195 -26.02 0.89 14.09
CA ALA A 195 -26.24 0.11 15.31
C ALA A 195 -25.36 -1.14 15.33
N HIS A 196 -24.75 -1.45 16.48
CA HIS A 196 -24.01 -2.70 16.74
C HIS A 196 -22.82 -3.01 15.83
N SER A 197 -22.31 -2.02 15.08
CA SER A 197 -21.18 -2.18 14.16
C SER A 197 -19.99 -1.27 14.47
N THR A 198 -19.98 -0.60 15.62
CA THR A 198 -18.88 0.29 15.98
C THR A 198 -17.59 -0.51 16.15
N ALA A 199 -17.64 -1.60 16.92
CA ALA A 199 -16.50 -2.51 17.07
C ALA A 199 -16.07 -3.16 15.74
N LEU A 200 -17.02 -3.35 14.82
CA LEU A 200 -16.75 -3.94 13.50
C LEU A 200 -15.87 -3.03 12.63
N VAL A 201 -16.12 -1.71 12.67
CA VAL A 201 -15.41 -0.72 11.83
C VAL A 201 -14.24 -0.05 12.54
N GLN A 202 -14.11 -0.23 13.86
CA GLN A 202 -13.02 0.32 14.67
C GLN A 202 -11.63 0.10 14.04
N PRO A 203 -11.29 -1.08 13.47
CA PRO A 203 -10.01 -1.23 12.79
C PRO A 203 -9.78 -0.34 11.58
N ALA A 204 -10.81 -0.13 10.77
CA ALA A 204 -10.68 0.80 9.67
C ALA A 204 -10.58 2.25 10.18
N LEU A 205 -11.21 2.56 11.32
CA LEU A 205 -11.15 3.88 11.94
C LEU A 205 -9.77 4.20 12.52
N ASP A 206 -9.16 3.25 13.22
CA ASP A 206 -7.80 3.43 13.78
C ASP A 206 -6.76 3.57 12.67
N LEU A 207 -6.90 2.80 11.57
CA LEU A 207 -6.08 2.98 10.38
C LEU A 207 -6.27 4.37 9.75
N ALA A 208 -7.52 4.86 9.67
CA ALA A 208 -7.79 6.20 9.17
C ALA A 208 -7.10 7.27 10.00
N HIS A 209 -7.11 7.14 11.33
CA HIS A 209 -6.43 8.07 12.22
C HIS A 209 -4.91 8.03 12.02
N LEU A 210 -4.29 6.86 11.89
CA LEU A 210 -2.86 6.77 11.57
C LEU A 210 -2.52 7.44 10.22
N LEU A 211 -3.34 7.25 9.20
CA LEU A 211 -3.15 7.89 7.89
C LEU A 211 -3.35 9.41 7.93
N ALA A 212 -4.14 9.90 8.88
CA ALA A 212 -4.35 11.33 9.10
C ALA A 212 -3.21 11.98 9.89
N GLU A 213 -2.35 11.21 10.57
CA GLU A 213 -1.18 11.72 11.28
C GLU A 213 -0.09 12.20 10.32
N CYS A 214 0.77 13.10 10.82
CA CYS A 214 1.92 13.57 10.06
C CYS A 214 3.16 12.71 10.34
N PRO A 215 3.87 12.25 9.30
CA PRO A 215 5.08 11.45 9.49
C PRO A 215 6.25 12.31 9.98
N GLU A 216 7.18 11.70 10.72
CA GLU A 216 8.39 12.38 11.17
C GLU A 216 9.38 12.64 10.02
N SER A 217 9.94 13.85 9.96
CA SER A 217 10.90 14.27 8.95
C SER A 217 11.79 15.39 9.50
N ILE A 218 13.06 15.41 9.07
CA ILE A 218 14.02 16.50 9.33
C ILE A 218 13.50 17.87 8.86
N MET A 219 12.61 17.89 7.86
CA MET A 219 12.00 19.11 7.31
C MET A 219 10.48 18.95 7.21
N GLN A 220 9.77 19.14 8.32
CA GLN A 220 8.31 18.94 8.37
C GLN A 220 7.49 19.85 7.44
N THR A 221 8.02 21.03 7.11
CA THR A 221 7.33 22.04 6.31
C THR A 221 7.73 22.01 4.84
N SER A 222 8.53 21.05 4.40
CA SER A 222 8.99 20.99 3.02
C SER A 222 8.01 20.33 2.07
N CYS A 223 8.14 20.67 0.80
CA CYS A 223 7.41 20.07 -0.30
C CYS A 223 8.35 19.31 -1.23
N PRO A 224 7.84 18.33 -1.99
CA PRO A 224 8.64 17.60 -2.96
C PRO A 224 9.09 18.49 -4.13
N PRO A 225 10.19 18.14 -4.84
CA PRO A 225 10.81 18.98 -5.85
C PRO A 225 9.88 19.39 -7.00
N ASN A 226 8.98 18.49 -7.40
CA ASN A 226 8.04 18.68 -8.50
C ASN A 226 6.78 19.47 -8.11
N ARG A 227 6.48 19.61 -6.81
CA ARG A 227 5.29 20.32 -6.31
C ARG A 227 5.67 21.33 -5.22
N PRO A 228 6.33 22.45 -5.56
CA PRO A 228 6.79 23.43 -4.58
C PRO A 228 5.65 24.16 -3.84
N LYS A 229 4.40 24.08 -4.33
CA LYS A 229 3.20 24.69 -3.72
C LYS A 229 2.31 23.66 -3.02
N CYS A 230 2.88 22.57 -2.51
CA CYS A 230 2.11 21.60 -1.73
C CYS A 230 1.58 22.23 -0.42
N SER A 231 0.60 21.60 0.22
CA SER A 231 0.27 21.89 1.62
C SER A 231 1.04 20.90 2.50
N PRO A 232 2.08 21.32 3.23
CA PRO A 232 2.84 20.42 4.09
C PRO A 232 2.01 19.90 5.27
N CYS A 233 2.37 18.73 5.79
CA CYS A 233 1.71 18.13 6.95
C CYS A 233 2.22 18.79 8.25
N VAL A 234 1.67 19.95 8.58
CA VAL A 234 1.96 20.67 9.84
C VAL A 234 0.75 20.52 10.76
N GLY A 235 0.63 19.32 11.35
CA GLY A 235 -0.52 18.89 12.15
C GLY A 235 -1.63 18.24 11.32
N SER A 236 -2.36 17.31 11.94
CA SER A 236 -3.42 16.56 11.28
C SER A 236 -4.59 17.49 10.88
N ARG A 237 -4.84 17.61 9.57
CA ARG A 237 -5.98 18.35 8.99
C ARG A 237 -6.98 17.44 8.26
N MET A 238 -6.63 16.17 8.12
CA MET A 238 -7.41 15.22 7.33
C MET A 238 -8.63 14.77 8.13
N GLN A 239 -9.83 15.12 7.66
CA GLN A 239 -11.07 14.78 8.34
C GLN A 239 -11.39 13.30 8.18
N VAL A 240 -11.75 12.62 9.26
CA VAL A 240 -12.22 11.23 9.22
C VAL A 240 -13.72 11.21 9.47
N GLN A 241 -14.47 10.66 8.52
CA GLN A 241 -15.93 10.59 8.55
C GLN A 241 -16.37 9.13 8.55
N THR A 242 -17.55 8.84 9.12
CA THR A 242 -18.11 7.48 9.19
C THR A 242 -19.46 7.36 8.46
N PRO A 243 -19.52 7.57 7.13
CA PRO A 243 -20.78 7.53 6.40
C PRO A 243 -21.34 6.11 6.31
N THR A 244 -22.67 6.00 6.14
CA THR A 244 -23.35 4.70 5.98
C THR A 244 -23.20 4.11 4.57
N ALA A 245 -23.07 4.96 3.55
CA ALA A 245 -22.96 4.55 2.16
C ALA A 245 -21.66 5.04 1.52
N PHE A 246 -21.20 4.32 0.51
CA PHE A 246 -20.05 4.69 -0.31
C PHE A 246 -20.40 5.92 -1.17
N LYS A 247 -19.49 6.89 -1.21
CA LYS A 247 -19.57 8.06 -2.08
C LYS A 247 -18.51 7.96 -3.16
N ASN A 248 -18.92 8.04 -4.41
CA ASN A 248 -17.99 8.09 -5.53
C ASN A 248 -17.39 9.50 -5.65
N SER A 249 -16.24 9.73 -5.01
CA SER A 249 -15.53 11.00 -5.02
C SER A 249 -14.03 10.77 -5.25
N SER A 250 -13.40 11.63 -6.07
CA SER A 250 -11.95 11.61 -6.29
C SER A 250 -11.16 12.24 -5.15
N THR A 251 -11.82 12.97 -4.24
CA THR A 251 -11.18 13.76 -3.17
C THR A 251 -11.30 13.12 -1.78
N ILE A 252 -11.92 11.94 -1.68
CA ILE A 252 -12.12 11.19 -0.44
C ILE A 252 -11.51 9.80 -0.61
N PHE A 253 -10.71 9.37 0.36
CA PHE A 253 -10.24 7.99 0.42
C PHE A 253 -11.22 7.14 1.22
N SER A 254 -11.65 5.98 0.71
CA SER A 254 -12.66 5.15 1.38
C SER A 254 -12.05 3.91 2.04
N LEU A 255 -12.26 3.72 3.32
CA LEU A 255 -11.95 2.49 4.04
C LEU A 255 -13.23 1.72 4.37
N SER A 256 -13.24 0.41 4.22
CA SER A 256 -14.40 -0.39 4.56
C SER A 256 -14.06 -1.79 5.07
N VAL A 257 -14.92 -2.29 5.96
CA VAL A 257 -14.87 -3.64 6.49
C VAL A 257 -16.11 -4.40 6.04
N VAL A 258 -15.89 -5.50 5.32
CA VAL A 258 -16.90 -6.41 4.82
C VAL A 258 -17.04 -7.59 5.79
N PRO A 259 -18.13 -7.67 6.57
CA PRO A 259 -18.36 -8.79 7.44
C PRO A 259 -18.86 -10.01 6.67
N HIS A 260 -18.55 -11.19 7.18
CA HIS A 260 -19.29 -12.40 6.81
C HIS A 260 -20.79 -12.23 7.17
N PRO A 261 -21.75 -12.73 6.36
CA PRO A 261 -23.18 -12.57 6.65
C PRO A 261 -23.61 -13.07 8.02
N LEU A 262 -23.04 -14.19 8.48
CA LEU A 262 -23.30 -14.72 9.82
C LEU A 262 -22.81 -13.76 10.92
N THR A 263 -21.66 -13.11 10.73
CA THR A 263 -21.17 -12.08 11.66
C THR A 263 -22.16 -10.93 11.73
N MET A 264 -22.70 -10.50 10.59
CA MET A 264 -23.68 -9.42 10.56
C MET A 264 -25.00 -9.81 11.23
N ILE A 265 -25.48 -11.04 11.01
CA ILE A 265 -26.67 -11.56 11.68
C ILE A 265 -26.47 -11.58 13.20
N THR A 266 -25.31 -12.04 13.67
CA THR A 266 -24.95 -12.02 15.09
C THR A 266 -24.98 -10.62 15.69
N LEU A 267 -24.34 -9.65 15.03
CA LEU A 267 -24.29 -8.28 15.54
C LEU A 267 -25.67 -7.63 15.57
N ASN A 268 -26.47 -7.79 14.51
CA ASN A 268 -27.81 -7.19 14.43
C ASN A 268 -28.82 -7.82 15.39
N ASN A 269 -28.61 -9.07 15.80
CA ASN A 269 -29.49 -9.77 16.75
C ASN A 269 -28.93 -9.80 18.18
N ASP A 270 -27.74 -9.25 18.40
CA ASP A 270 -27.12 -9.12 19.71
C ASP A 270 -26.93 -10.49 20.44
N THR A 271 -26.82 -11.59 19.68
CA THR A 271 -26.71 -12.96 20.21
C THR A 271 -26.08 -13.92 19.22
N VAL A 272 -25.37 -14.93 19.73
CA VAL A 272 -24.88 -16.10 18.96
C VAL A 272 -25.71 -17.34 19.26
N GLU A 273 -26.23 -17.45 20.48
CA GLU A 273 -26.80 -18.70 21.04
C GLU A 273 -28.17 -19.04 20.47
N HIS A 274 -28.95 -18.04 20.06
CA HIS A 274 -30.32 -18.23 19.58
C HIS A 274 -30.46 -18.16 18.05
N ILE A 275 -29.35 -18.07 17.32
CA ILE A 275 -29.39 -18.05 15.86
C ILE A 275 -29.63 -19.47 15.36
N THR A 276 -30.81 -19.68 14.76
CA THR A 276 -31.18 -20.95 14.12
C THR A 276 -31.42 -20.73 12.62
N VAL A 277 -31.43 -21.82 11.85
CA VAL A 277 -31.82 -21.79 10.41
C VAL A 277 -33.18 -21.14 10.20
N LYS A 278 -34.14 -21.37 11.12
CA LYS A 278 -35.48 -20.76 11.08
C LYS A 278 -35.39 -19.25 11.32
N HIS A 279 -34.59 -18.83 12.30
CA HIS A 279 -34.36 -17.41 12.62
C HIS A 279 -33.79 -16.67 11.41
N ILE A 280 -32.74 -17.18 10.79
CA ILE A 280 -32.12 -16.57 9.59
C ILE A 280 -33.17 -16.32 8.50
N ARG A 281 -33.99 -17.33 8.17
CA ARG A 281 -34.93 -17.23 7.06
C ARG A 281 -36.18 -16.39 7.33
N ARG A 282 -36.54 -16.17 8.60
CA ARG A 282 -37.82 -15.55 8.99
C ARG A 282 -37.67 -14.22 9.71
N ASN A 283 -36.51 -13.94 10.28
CA ASN A 283 -36.28 -12.83 11.20
C ASN A 283 -35.06 -11.98 10.81
N THR A 284 -34.46 -12.20 9.63
CA THR A 284 -33.33 -11.40 9.15
C THR A 284 -33.59 -10.88 7.75
N ASP A 285 -33.14 -9.65 7.50
CA ASP A 285 -33.15 -9.02 6.18
C ASP A 285 -32.11 -9.65 5.27
N ARG A 286 -32.35 -9.56 3.95
CA ARG A 286 -31.42 -10.05 2.93
C ARG A 286 -30.44 -8.96 2.52
N ASP A 287 -29.16 -9.34 2.47
CA ASP A 287 -28.05 -8.53 1.96
C ASP A 287 -28.00 -7.09 2.53
N PRO A 288 -28.22 -6.89 3.85
CA PRO A 288 -28.38 -5.56 4.42
C PRO A 288 -27.11 -4.71 4.32
N TRP A 289 -25.93 -5.33 4.34
CA TRP A 289 -24.66 -4.61 4.26
C TRP A 289 -24.45 -4.03 2.86
N LEU A 290 -24.55 -4.87 1.82
CA LEU A 290 -24.33 -4.43 0.44
C LEU A 290 -25.38 -3.41 0.01
N TRP A 291 -26.63 -3.59 0.44
CA TRP A 291 -27.68 -2.62 0.19
C TRP A 291 -27.31 -1.24 0.74
N SER A 292 -26.90 -1.17 2.01
CA SER A 292 -26.56 0.10 2.68
C SER A 292 -25.34 0.77 2.05
N VAL A 293 -24.26 0.00 1.81
CA VAL A 293 -23.03 0.52 1.18
C VAL A 293 -23.28 1.13 -0.19
N THR A 294 -24.13 0.50 -0.99
CA THR A 294 -24.34 0.90 -2.40
C THR A 294 -25.54 1.81 -2.61
N ARG A 295 -26.29 2.15 -1.55
CA ARG A 295 -27.53 2.94 -1.62
C ARG A 295 -27.34 4.27 -2.33
N ASP A 296 -26.33 5.05 -1.96
CA ASP A 296 -26.12 6.39 -2.50
C ASP A 296 -25.70 6.38 -3.99
N VAL A 297 -25.16 5.25 -4.48
CA VAL A 297 -24.74 5.10 -5.89
C VAL A 297 -25.83 4.50 -6.77
N LEU A 298 -26.65 3.61 -6.21
CA LEU A 298 -27.61 2.79 -6.99
C LEU A 298 -29.08 3.08 -6.67
N GLY A 299 -29.36 3.89 -5.66
CA GLY A 299 -30.69 4.11 -5.10
C GLY A 299 -31.26 2.85 -4.42
N ASP A 300 -32.56 2.86 -4.14
CA ASP A 300 -33.22 1.77 -3.39
C ASP A 300 -33.73 0.64 -4.30
N GLY A 301 -33.97 0.92 -5.59
CA GLY A 301 -34.66 0.01 -6.52
C GLY A 301 -33.79 -1.10 -7.15
N ARG A 302 -32.48 -1.13 -6.89
CA ARG A 302 -31.57 -2.15 -7.47
C ARG A 302 -31.47 -3.39 -6.58
N GLY A 303 -31.60 -4.56 -7.18
CA GLY A 303 -31.43 -5.85 -6.49
C GLY A 303 -29.96 -6.28 -6.31
N GLY A 304 -29.76 -7.32 -5.48
CA GLY A 304 -28.44 -7.83 -5.10
C GLY A 304 -27.43 -8.01 -6.26
N PRO A 305 -27.76 -8.72 -7.36
CA PRO A 305 -26.80 -8.96 -8.45
C PRO A 305 -26.20 -7.70 -9.07
N SER A 306 -27.01 -6.66 -9.27
CA SER A 306 -26.53 -5.37 -9.79
C SER A 306 -25.59 -4.68 -8.80
N ARG A 307 -25.88 -4.78 -7.49
CA ARG A 307 -25.06 -4.18 -6.44
C ARG A 307 -23.71 -4.87 -6.29
N ILE A 308 -23.65 -6.20 -6.49
CA ILE A 308 -22.39 -6.96 -6.47
C ILE A 308 -21.44 -6.42 -7.53
N LEU A 309 -21.90 -6.26 -8.78
CA LEU A 309 -21.06 -5.75 -9.87
C LEU A 309 -20.55 -4.33 -9.57
N SER A 310 -21.42 -3.45 -9.09
CA SER A 310 -21.02 -2.09 -8.73
C SER A 310 -19.99 -2.09 -7.59
N LEU A 311 -20.16 -2.93 -6.57
CA LEU A 311 -19.17 -3.02 -5.50
C LEU A 311 -17.84 -3.62 -5.98
N LYS A 312 -17.86 -4.67 -6.82
CA LYS A 312 -16.64 -5.21 -7.44
C LYS A 312 -15.88 -4.12 -8.19
N ASN A 313 -16.59 -3.24 -8.90
CA ASN A 313 -15.99 -2.07 -9.53
C ASN A 313 -15.46 -1.06 -8.51
N MET A 314 -16.18 -0.76 -7.42
CA MET A 314 -15.70 0.12 -6.34
C MET A 314 -14.41 -0.40 -5.69
N VAL A 315 -14.23 -1.71 -5.61
CA VAL A 315 -13.06 -2.36 -4.99
C VAL A 315 -11.89 -2.50 -5.96
N ALA A 316 -12.13 -2.97 -7.19
CA ALA A 316 -11.08 -3.50 -8.06
C ALA A 316 -10.92 -2.78 -9.40
N SER A 317 -11.77 -1.80 -9.73
CA SER A 317 -11.50 -0.94 -10.90
C SER A 317 -10.27 -0.08 -10.67
N GLU A 318 -9.65 0.42 -11.75
CA GLU A 318 -8.50 1.34 -11.65
C GLU A 318 -8.81 2.55 -10.76
N PHE A 319 -10.02 3.09 -10.85
CA PHE A 319 -10.48 4.18 -10.00
C PHE A 319 -10.61 3.75 -8.53
N GLY A 320 -11.22 2.58 -8.30
CA GLY A 320 -11.54 2.05 -6.98
C GLY A 320 -10.30 1.62 -6.19
N SER A 321 -9.38 0.89 -6.84
CA SER A 321 -8.17 0.35 -6.21
C SER A 321 -7.21 1.43 -5.72
N SER A 322 -7.23 2.62 -6.33
CA SER A 322 -6.37 3.72 -5.94
C SER A 322 -7.01 4.70 -4.93
N ARG A 323 -8.30 4.53 -4.61
CA ARG A 323 -9.08 5.47 -3.77
C ARG A 323 -9.83 4.78 -2.64
N SER A 324 -9.74 3.46 -2.57
CA SER A 324 -10.42 2.71 -1.54
C SER A 324 -9.63 1.48 -1.14
N LEU A 325 -9.85 1.09 0.10
CA LEU A 325 -9.19 -0.06 0.70
C LEU A 325 -10.21 -0.84 1.52
N TRP A 326 -10.43 -2.08 1.11
CA TRP A 326 -11.49 -2.94 1.64
C TRP A 326 -10.86 -4.11 2.38
N PHE A 327 -11.38 -4.44 3.54
CA PHE A 327 -10.96 -5.57 4.35
C PHE A 327 -12.14 -6.48 4.61
N THR A 328 -11.90 -7.75 4.91
CA THR A 328 -12.91 -8.55 5.60
C THR A 328 -12.64 -8.53 7.10
N THR A 329 -13.69 -8.72 7.90
CA THR A 329 -13.56 -8.72 9.37
C THR A 329 -12.51 -9.70 9.87
N GLU A 330 -12.36 -10.84 9.20
CA GLU A 330 -11.46 -11.94 9.59
C GLU A 330 -9.99 -11.64 9.25
N GLN A 331 -9.70 -10.61 8.45
CA GLN A 331 -8.33 -10.20 8.12
C GLN A 331 -7.67 -9.38 9.24
N PHE A 332 -8.45 -8.81 10.15
CA PHE A 332 -7.91 -8.09 11.29
C PHE A 332 -7.48 -9.07 12.40
N PRO A 333 -6.29 -8.89 13.00
CA PRO A 333 -5.84 -9.71 14.13
C PRO A 333 -6.91 -9.83 15.23
N THR A 334 -7.01 -10.97 15.91
CA THR A 334 -7.96 -11.16 17.04
C THR A 334 -7.60 -10.30 18.26
N THR A 335 -6.35 -9.83 18.33
CA THR A 335 -5.81 -8.91 19.34
C THR A 335 -6.24 -7.47 19.14
N PHE A 336 -6.94 -7.15 18.05
CA PHE A 336 -7.26 -5.80 17.59
C PHE A 336 -8.17 -4.98 18.54
N ASN A 337 -8.83 -5.63 19.50
CA ASN A 337 -9.56 -4.94 20.57
C ASN A 337 -8.98 -5.36 21.93
N PRO A 338 -7.78 -4.88 22.31
CA PRO A 338 -7.32 -5.07 23.67
C PRO A 338 -8.34 -4.40 24.60
N PRO A 339 -8.62 -4.97 25.80
CA PRO A 339 -9.44 -4.27 26.77
C PRO A 339 -8.83 -2.88 27.02
N PRO A 340 -9.65 -1.83 27.15
CA PRO A 340 -9.13 -0.48 27.38
C PRO A 340 -8.16 -0.52 28.56
N PRO A 341 -7.02 0.20 28.48
CA PRO A 341 -6.12 0.27 29.62
C PRO A 341 -6.89 0.78 30.84
N PRO A 342 -6.59 0.29 32.06
CA PRO A 342 -7.28 0.75 33.26
C PRO A 342 -7.17 2.27 33.35
N PRO A 343 -8.26 2.97 33.76
CA PRO A 343 -8.23 4.42 33.90
C PRO A 343 -7.08 4.80 34.83
N LYS A 344 -6.13 5.59 34.32
CA LYS A 344 -5.01 6.09 35.13
C LYS A 344 -5.56 7.09 36.14
N SER A 345 -5.06 7.03 37.37
CA SER A 345 -5.29 8.07 38.37
C SER A 345 -4.86 9.43 37.80
N PRO A 346 -5.57 10.53 38.10
CA PRO A 346 -5.16 11.86 37.66
C PRO A 346 -3.73 12.13 38.11
N THR A 347 -2.82 12.36 37.15
CA THR A 347 -1.43 12.68 37.44
C THR A 347 -1.30 14.20 37.59
N ASN A 348 -0.50 14.66 38.57
CA ASN A 348 -0.20 16.08 38.78
C ASN A 348 1.02 16.55 37.95
N ASP A 349 1.45 15.76 36.97
CA ASP A 349 2.59 16.08 36.11
C ASP A 349 2.25 17.30 35.23
N ALA A 350 3.12 18.32 35.27
CA ALA A 350 2.94 19.54 34.48
C ALA A 350 3.08 19.29 32.95
N HIS A 351 3.65 18.15 32.56
CA HIS A 351 3.80 17.70 31.17
C HIS A 351 3.57 16.19 31.11
N PRO A 352 2.30 15.73 31.11
CA PRO A 352 2.03 14.31 30.95
C PRO A 352 2.59 13.85 29.59
N GLU A 353 3.35 12.75 29.59
CA GLU A 353 3.76 12.13 28.34
C GLU A 353 2.51 11.79 27.51
N LYS A 354 2.49 12.23 26.25
CA LYS A 354 1.39 11.93 25.34
C LYS A 354 1.29 10.42 25.18
N GLU A 355 0.16 9.85 25.56
CA GLU A 355 -0.09 8.43 25.38
C GLU A 355 -0.12 8.11 23.87
N LYS A 356 0.91 7.38 23.43
CA LYS A 356 1.00 6.85 22.07
C LYS A 356 0.21 5.56 22.02
N ILE A 357 -0.77 5.51 21.12
CA ILE A 357 -1.54 4.29 20.88
C ILE A 357 -0.97 3.63 19.63
N GLU A 358 -0.57 2.36 19.75
CA GLU A 358 -0.10 1.51 18.65
C GLU A 358 -1.19 0.45 18.36
N PRO A 359 -2.17 0.74 17.48
CA PRO A 359 -3.34 -0.11 17.33
C PRO A 359 -3.09 -1.38 16.50
N PHE A 360 -1.96 -1.47 15.77
CA PHE A 360 -1.67 -2.59 14.89
C PHE A 360 -0.28 -3.19 15.12
N PRO A 361 -0.10 -4.51 14.92
CA PRO A 361 1.22 -5.11 14.85
C PRO A 361 2.05 -4.52 13.70
N GLU A 362 3.36 -4.34 13.92
CA GLU A 362 4.27 -3.77 12.92
C GLU A 362 4.23 -4.52 11.58
N THR A 363 4.24 -5.86 11.61
CA THR A 363 4.19 -6.68 10.40
C THR A 363 2.95 -6.46 9.56
N TRP A 364 1.82 -6.12 10.19
CA TRP A 364 0.58 -5.82 9.49
C TRP A 364 0.61 -4.43 8.85
N LEU A 365 1.25 -3.45 9.51
CA LEU A 365 1.44 -2.12 8.93
C LEU A 365 2.47 -2.14 7.79
N GLU A 366 3.52 -2.96 7.88
CA GLU A 366 4.46 -3.21 6.77
C GLU A 366 3.75 -3.79 5.53
N GLU A 367 2.67 -4.57 5.71
CA GLU A 367 1.83 -5.00 4.58
C GLU A 367 1.14 -3.81 3.89
N LEU A 368 0.64 -2.86 4.67
CA LEU A 368 -0.04 -1.69 4.16
C LEU A 368 0.89 -0.60 3.63
N ASP A 369 2.09 -0.45 4.17
CA ASP A 369 3.11 0.46 3.64
C ASP A 369 3.37 0.19 2.15
N TRP A 370 3.29 -1.09 1.76
CA TRP A 370 3.37 -1.48 0.35
C TRP A 370 2.18 -0.99 -0.47
N VAL A 371 0.96 -1.13 0.08
CA VAL A 371 -0.27 -0.73 -0.60
C VAL A 371 -0.32 0.78 -0.81
N PHE A 372 0.10 1.56 0.19
CA PHE A 372 0.12 3.02 0.11
C PHE A 372 1.34 3.57 -0.63
N GLY A 373 2.44 2.80 -0.68
CA GLY A 373 3.70 3.26 -1.24
C GLY A 373 4.39 4.30 -0.37
N PHE A 374 4.13 4.31 0.93
CA PHE A 374 4.84 5.12 1.94
C PHE A 374 4.65 4.49 3.32
N SER A 375 5.52 4.81 4.28
CA SER A 375 5.37 4.36 5.67
C SER A 375 4.20 5.04 6.37
N ILE A 376 3.23 4.25 6.82
CA ILE A 376 2.13 4.74 7.65
C ILE A 376 2.68 5.06 9.05
N PRO A 377 2.31 6.20 9.66
CA PRO A 377 2.60 6.46 11.07
C PRO A 377 2.21 5.28 11.96
N ARG A 378 3.06 4.92 12.93
CA ARG A 378 2.85 3.73 13.78
C ARG A 378 2.06 4.01 15.04
N SER A 379 2.02 5.27 15.47
CA SER A 379 1.31 5.70 16.66
C SER A 379 0.42 6.90 16.37
N THR A 380 -0.77 6.93 16.99
CA THR A 380 -1.56 8.16 17.11
C THR A 380 -1.35 8.79 18.48
N ILE A 381 -1.62 10.10 18.57
CA ILE A 381 -1.75 10.77 19.87
C ILE A 381 -3.19 10.53 20.35
N ALA A 382 -3.36 9.96 21.55
CA ALA A 382 -4.66 9.52 22.09
C ALA A 382 -5.76 10.60 22.09
N HIS A 383 -5.41 11.89 22.07
CA HIS A 383 -6.35 13.00 22.06
C HIS A 383 -5.85 14.14 21.16
N GLY A 384 -6.77 14.75 20.39
CA GLY A 384 -6.56 15.95 19.57
C GLY A 384 -6.23 17.22 20.37
N GLU A 385 -5.62 17.07 21.54
CA GLU A 385 -5.05 18.14 22.33
C GLU A 385 -3.65 18.44 21.79
N SER A 386 -3.59 19.27 20.75
CA SER A 386 -2.42 20.14 20.62
C SER A 386 -2.45 21.08 21.81
N LEU A 387 -1.80 20.73 22.92
CA LEU A 387 -1.46 21.71 23.94
C LEU A 387 -0.52 22.71 23.27
N PRO A 388 -0.95 23.97 23.04
CA PRO A 388 -0.04 24.98 22.52
C PRO A 388 1.08 25.17 23.55
N PRO A 389 2.32 25.48 23.12
CA PRO A 389 3.50 25.56 23.98
C PRO A 389 3.51 26.72 24.99
N VAL A 390 2.36 27.36 25.28
CA VAL A 390 2.24 28.45 26.26
C VAL A 390 1.03 28.22 27.16
N PRO A 391 1.22 27.97 28.47
CA PRO A 391 0.13 27.85 29.43
C PRO A 391 -0.44 29.23 29.78
N GLY A 392 -1.73 29.42 29.57
CA GLY A 392 -2.50 30.57 30.07
C GLY A 392 -3.81 30.09 30.67
N PRO A 393 -4.04 30.21 31.99
CA PRO A 393 -5.22 29.65 32.67
C PRO A 393 -6.56 30.31 32.30
N GLU A 394 -6.58 31.32 31.43
CA GLU A 394 -7.80 32.06 31.07
C GLU A 394 -8.49 31.55 29.79
N ARG A 395 -7.92 30.61 29.03
CA ARG A 395 -8.45 30.19 27.71
C ARG A 395 -9.34 28.94 27.72
N TRP A 396 -9.58 28.33 28.88
CA TRP A 396 -10.46 27.15 29.04
C TRP A 396 -11.92 27.52 29.31
N LYS A 397 -12.47 28.43 28.50
CA LYS A 397 -13.91 28.52 28.30
C LYS A 397 -14.16 28.43 26.80
N GLY A 398 -14.48 27.23 26.33
CA GLY A 398 -15.10 27.09 25.02
C GLY A 398 -16.37 27.95 24.98
N PRO A 399 -16.72 28.58 23.86
CA PRO A 399 -18.01 29.23 23.73
C PRO A 399 -19.11 28.18 23.98
N GLU A 400 -19.93 28.40 25.01
CA GLU A 400 -21.14 27.61 25.22
C GLU A 400 -22.00 27.71 23.95
N GLY A 401 -22.29 26.57 23.32
CA GLY A 401 -23.31 26.50 22.27
C GLY A 401 -22.84 26.30 20.83
N ILE A 402 -21.64 25.81 20.55
CA ILE A 402 -21.39 25.19 19.22
C ILE A 402 -22.03 23.79 19.26
N PRO A 403 -23.08 23.50 18.48
CA PRO A 403 -23.63 22.16 18.43
C PRO A 403 -22.54 21.23 17.89
N ALA A 404 -22.23 20.16 18.62
CA ALA A 404 -21.50 19.04 18.05
C ALA A 404 -22.18 18.65 16.74
N ASP A 405 -21.38 18.47 15.68
CA ASP A 405 -21.87 18.08 14.37
C ASP A 405 -22.85 16.92 14.51
N VAL A 406 -24.10 17.15 14.10
CA VAL A 406 -25.24 16.27 14.38
C VAL A 406 -25.17 15.09 13.43
N SER A 407 -24.27 14.16 13.71
CA SER A 407 -24.54 12.76 13.42
C SER A 407 -25.80 12.39 14.22
N LYS A 408 -26.86 11.98 13.52
CA LYS A 408 -28.18 11.64 14.12
C LYS A 408 -28.14 10.42 15.07
N THR A 409 -26.96 9.93 15.44
CA THR A 409 -26.77 8.78 16.32
C THR A 409 -25.84 9.15 17.47
N ARG A 410 -26.32 8.96 18.69
CA ARG A 410 -25.53 9.07 19.92
C ARG A 410 -24.24 8.24 19.78
N PRO A 411 -23.06 8.78 20.15
CA PRO A 411 -21.85 7.96 20.22
C PRO A 411 -22.06 6.82 21.24
N PRO A 412 -21.68 5.57 20.91
CA PRO A 412 -21.93 4.43 21.77
C PRO A 412 -21.17 4.54 23.09
N THR A 413 -21.77 4.06 24.17
CA THR A 413 -21.13 4.00 25.50
C THR A 413 -20.01 2.97 25.52
N ASP A 414 -19.11 3.06 26.50
CA ASP A 414 -18.00 2.11 26.61
C ASP A 414 -18.49 0.69 26.95
N GLU A 415 -19.60 0.58 27.68
CA GLU A 415 -20.28 -0.71 27.93
C GLU A 415 -20.84 -1.31 26.63
N GLU A 416 -21.51 -0.51 25.80
CA GLU A 416 -22.03 -0.94 24.50
C GLU A 416 -20.89 -1.41 23.58
N LYS A 417 -19.79 -0.66 23.53
CA LYS A 417 -18.59 -1.04 22.77
C LYS A 417 -17.98 -2.34 23.28
N SER A 418 -17.83 -2.49 24.59
CA SER A 418 -17.28 -3.72 25.19
C SER A 418 -18.14 -4.95 24.85
N LYS A 419 -19.47 -4.79 24.90
CA LYS A 419 -20.41 -5.82 24.48
C LYS A 419 -20.27 -6.15 23.00
N GLU A 420 -20.24 -5.15 22.11
CA GLU A 420 -20.01 -5.34 20.67
C GLU A 420 -18.70 -6.07 20.39
N VAL A 421 -17.62 -5.72 21.07
CA VAL A 421 -16.31 -6.40 20.96
C VAL A 421 -16.42 -7.88 21.34
N SER A 422 -17.11 -8.19 22.45
CA SER A 422 -17.31 -9.57 22.90
C SER A 422 -18.14 -10.38 21.90
N LEU A 423 -19.16 -9.77 21.30
CA LEU A 423 -20.00 -10.39 20.28
C LEU A 423 -19.25 -10.62 18.99
N LEU A 424 -18.46 -9.63 18.54
CA LEU A 424 -17.64 -9.74 17.35
C LEU A 424 -16.62 -10.88 17.45
N ARG A 425 -16.00 -11.05 18.63
CA ARG A 425 -15.10 -12.18 18.91
C ARG A 425 -15.83 -13.51 18.78
N ARG A 426 -16.95 -13.67 19.49
CA ARG A 426 -17.76 -14.91 19.41
C ARG A 426 -18.27 -15.17 17.98
N ALA A 427 -18.64 -14.13 17.24
CA ALA A 427 -19.07 -14.24 15.86
C ALA A 427 -17.94 -14.82 14.97
N ARG A 428 -16.71 -14.31 15.12
CA ARG A 428 -15.54 -14.81 14.40
C ARG A 428 -15.28 -16.29 14.71
N ASP A 429 -15.28 -16.66 15.98
CA ASP A 429 -15.09 -18.05 16.42
C ASP A 429 -16.17 -18.97 15.82
N THR A 430 -17.41 -18.46 15.72
CA THR A 430 -18.52 -19.19 15.09
C THR A 430 -18.33 -19.37 13.59
N VAL A 431 -17.83 -18.36 12.87
CA VAL A 431 -17.57 -18.47 11.42
C VAL A 431 -16.46 -19.48 11.12
N GLU A 432 -15.45 -19.56 12.00
CA GLU A 432 -14.29 -20.46 11.87
C GLU A 432 -14.54 -21.88 12.42
N SER A 433 -15.61 -22.08 13.18
CA SER A 433 -15.95 -23.37 13.76
C SER A 433 -16.15 -24.46 12.70
N LYS A 434 -15.70 -25.67 13.05
CA LYS A 434 -15.84 -26.89 12.25
C LYS A 434 -17.02 -27.77 12.67
N ASP A 435 -17.83 -27.33 13.63
CA ASP A 435 -19.04 -28.05 14.04
C ASP A 435 -20.03 -28.12 12.86
N GLU A 436 -20.51 -29.32 12.54
CA GLU A 436 -21.47 -29.58 11.46
C GLU A 436 -22.77 -28.75 11.59
N ASN A 437 -23.26 -28.52 12.82
CA ASN A 437 -24.43 -27.69 13.05
C ASN A 437 -24.17 -26.22 12.68
N ILE A 438 -22.99 -25.72 13.04
CA ILE A 438 -22.56 -24.36 12.73
C ILE A 438 -22.28 -24.22 11.22
N LEU A 439 -21.67 -25.23 10.59
CA LEU A 439 -21.47 -25.26 9.14
C LEU A 439 -22.80 -25.23 8.37
N LYS A 440 -23.81 -25.97 8.84
CA LYS A 440 -25.16 -25.92 8.25
C LYS A 440 -25.78 -24.53 8.39
N MET A 441 -25.69 -23.92 9.57
CA MET A 441 -26.17 -22.56 9.81
C MET A 441 -25.44 -21.54 8.91
N ARG A 442 -24.12 -21.66 8.80
CA ARG A 442 -23.29 -20.82 7.94
C ARG A 442 -23.70 -20.93 6.47
N ARG A 443 -23.87 -22.14 5.94
CA ARG A 443 -24.36 -22.36 4.57
C ARG A 443 -25.72 -21.72 4.33
N VAL A 444 -26.63 -21.78 5.32
CA VAL A 444 -27.93 -21.11 5.23
C VAL A 444 -27.79 -19.59 5.26
N ALA A 445 -26.94 -19.04 6.12
CA ALA A 445 -26.66 -17.61 6.17
C ALA A 445 -26.09 -17.11 4.84
N GLU A 446 -25.15 -17.86 4.25
CA GLU A 446 -24.56 -17.54 2.95
C GLU A 446 -25.59 -17.64 1.81
N ALA A 447 -26.44 -18.67 1.81
CA ALA A 447 -27.49 -18.84 0.80
C ALA A 447 -28.65 -17.84 0.94
N TRP A 448 -28.92 -17.35 2.15
CA TRP A 448 -29.92 -16.31 2.38
C TRP A 448 -29.42 -14.95 1.89
N ASN A 449 -28.13 -14.66 2.13
CA ASN A 449 -27.44 -13.43 1.77
C ASN A 449 -26.43 -13.68 0.65
N LEU A 450 -26.92 -14.06 -0.54
CA LEU A 450 -26.07 -14.42 -1.67
C LEU A 450 -25.15 -13.27 -2.08
N ALA A 451 -25.65 -12.02 -2.03
CA ALA A 451 -24.91 -10.88 -2.51
C ALA A 451 -23.84 -10.43 -1.51
N ASP A 452 -24.17 -10.37 -0.21
CA ASP A 452 -23.17 -10.10 0.84
C ASP A 452 -22.10 -11.20 0.87
N SER A 453 -22.49 -12.47 0.68
CA SER A 453 -21.55 -13.60 0.64
C SER A 453 -20.58 -13.50 -0.53
N GLU A 454 -21.07 -13.19 -1.73
CA GLU A 454 -20.25 -13.06 -2.93
C GLU A 454 -19.26 -11.90 -2.78
N VAL A 455 -19.72 -10.78 -2.23
CA VAL A 455 -18.90 -9.61 -1.95
C VAL A 455 -17.82 -9.93 -0.91
N TRP A 456 -18.17 -10.59 0.19
CA TRP A 456 -17.21 -11.01 1.20
C TRP A 456 -16.14 -11.95 0.62
N LYS A 457 -16.55 -12.95 -0.17
CA LYS A 457 -15.62 -13.86 -0.88
C LYS A 457 -14.73 -13.09 -1.85
N PHE A 458 -15.29 -12.15 -2.60
CA PHE A 458 -14.56 -11.34 -3.56
C PHE A 458 -13.49 -10.47 -2.90
N VAL A 459 -13.84 -9.70 -1.86
CA VAL A 459 -12.88 -8.82 -1.16
C VAL A 459 -11.77 -9.65 -0.52
N LYS A 460 -12.12 -10.79 0.10
CA LYS A 460 -11.14 -11.73 0.66
C LYS A 460 -10.17 -12.24 -0.40
N ALA A 461 -10.69 -12.70 -1.55
CA ALA A 461 -9.89 -13.23 -2.64
C ALA A 461 -9.02 -12.15 -3.31
N PHE A 462 -9.58 -10.95 -3.52
CA PHE A 462 -8.87 -9.82 -4.13
C PHE A 462 -7.65 -9.42 -3.27
N ARG A 463 -7.84 -9.31 -1.95
CA ARG A 463 -6.73 -9.03 -1.02
C ARG A 463 -5.70 -10.14 -0.96
N ALA A 464 -6.13 -11.39 -0.88
CA ALA A 464 -5.21 -12.53 -0.90
C ALA A 464 -4.36 -12.54 -2.18
N ARG A 465 -4.97 -12.22 -3.32
CA ARG A 465 -4.27 -12.08 -4.61
C ARG A 465 -3.24 -10.96 -4.57
N SER A 466 -3.59 -9.76 -4.11
CA SER A 466 -2.63 -8.65 -4.01
C SER A 466 -1.42 -9.00 -3.13
N ASN A 467 -1.63 -9.72 -2.03
CA ASN A 467 -0.54 -10.17 -1.17
C ASN A 467 0.36 -11.21 -1.87
N LEU A 468 -0.23 -12.14 -2.64
CA LEU A 468 0.54 -13.11 -3.44
C LEU A 468 1.32 -12.43 -4.57
N GLU A 469 0.73 -11.46 -5.25
CA GLU A 469 1.40 -10.67 -6.31
C GLU A 469 2.60 -9.91 -5.74
N ARG A 470 2.46 -9.29 -4.56
CA ARG A 470 3.58 -8.66 -3.84
C ARG A 470 4.68 -9.67 -3.53
N GLN A 471 4.35 -10.81 -2.93
CA GLN A 471 5.34 -11.82 -2.55
C GLN A 471 6.07 -12.40 -3.77
N ALA A 472 5.36 -12.59 -4.88
CA ALA A 472 5.95 -13.02 -6.13
C ALA A 472 6.94 -11.97 -6.65
N PHE A 473 6.55 -10.69 -6.65
CA PHE A 473 7.41 -9.58 -7.03
C PHE A 473 8.68 -9.49 -6.16
N GLU A 474 8.53 -9.50 -4.82
CA GLU A 474 9.69 -9.45 -3.91
C GLU A 474 10.67 -10.61 -4.16
N LYS A 475 10.15 -11.81 -4.47
CA LYS A 475 10.97 -12.98 -4.80
C LYS A 475 11.70 -12.84 -6.14
N GLU A 476 11.11 -12.16 -7.11
CA GLU A 476 11.75 -11.86 -8.39
C GLU A 476 12.83 -10.79 -8.25
N GLU A 477 12.53 -9.69 -7.55
CA GLU A 477 13.45 -8.59 -7.26
C GLU A 477 14.65 -9.02 -6.43
N ALA A 478 14.47 -9.98 -5.51
CA ALA A 478 15.56 -10.54 -4.71
C ALA A 478 16.71 -11.14 -5.55
N LYS A 479 16.47 -11.44 -6.84
CA LYS A 479 17.50 -11.94 -7.77
C LYS A 479 18.41 -10.83 -8.30
N PHE A 480 17.92 -9.60 -8.32
CA PHE A 480 18.64 -8.44 -8.87
C PHE A 480 19.36 -7.63 -7.78
N GLY A 481 18.96 -7.77 -6.51
CA GLY A 481 19.63 -7.16 -5.37
C GLY A 481 20.99 -7.79 -5.06
N GLY A 482 22.08 -7.12 -5.45
CA GLY A 482 23.45 -7.55 -5.12
C GLY A 482 23.66 -7.74 -3.60
N SER A 483 23.93 -8.99 -3.20
CA SER A 483 24.38 -9.45 -1.87
C SER A 483 23.51 -9.11 -0.63
N LYS A 484 22.94 -10.18 -0.05
CA LYS A 484 22.47 -10.33 1.34
C LYS A 484 21.49 -9.26 1.88
N VAL A 485 20.21 -9.43 1.56
CA VAL A 485 19.14 -9.26 2.55
C VAL A 485 18.32 -10.55 2.58
N ARG A 486 18.64 -11.45 3.51
CA ARG A 486 17.76 -12.55 3.90
C ARG A 486 16.76 -11.99 4.91
N GLY A 487 15.60 -11.58 4.46
CA GLY A 487 14.50 -11.07 5.29
C GLY A 487 13.44 -10.38 4.43
N PRO A 488 12.21 -10.19 4.93
CA PRO A 488 11.21 -9.38 4.26
C PRO A 488 11.82 -8.02 3.94
N SER A 489 11.82 -7.64 2.66
CA SER A 489 12.40 -6.40 2.18
C SER A 489 11.70 -5.22 2.86
N ARG A 490 12.42 -4.55 3.78
CA ARG A 490 11.95 -3.34 4.45
C ARG A 490 12.05 -2.17 3.47
N TRP A 491 10.99 -1.94 2.70
CA TRP A 491 10.96 -0.97 1.60
C TRP A 491 11.37 0.45 2.02
N TRP A 492 11.13 0.83 3.28
CA TRP A 492 11.38 2.18 3.80
C TRP A 492 12.36 2.25 4.99
N HIS A 493 12.87 1.12 5.50
CA HIS A 493 13.65 1.07 6.75
C HIS A 493 15.09 0.57 6.60
N SER A 494 15.70 0.68 5.42
CA SER A 494 17.13 0.36 5.21
C SER A 494 17.99 1.59 5.00
#